data_AF-A0A0B6ZBP8-F1
#
_entry.id   AF-A0A0B6ZBP8-F1
#
_cell.length_a   1.000
_cell.length_b   1.000
_cell.length_c   1.000
_cell.angle_alpha   90.00
_cell.angle_beta   90.00
_cell.angle_gamma   90.00
#
_symmetry.space_group_name_H-M   'P 1'
#
loop_
_entity.id
_entity.type
_entity.pdbx_description
1 polymer ?
#
loop_
_entity_poly.entity_id
_entity_poly.type
_entity_poly.pdbx_seq_one_letter_code
_entity_poly.pdbx_strand_id
1 'polypeptide(L)'
;YHTHIMQDVEIERSFFLRMKCVLAKRNAGLTSGGYKVIHCSGYLKIKQYTMDIAPYDGCYQNVGLVAVGHSLPPSAITEIKMFSSMFMFRASLDLKLIFLDARVAALTGYEPQDLIEKTLYHYIHACDILHMRYAHHTLLTKGQVTTKYYRFMAKDGGWVWMQSYATIVHNSRSSRPHCIVSVNYVIS
;
A
#
# COMPACT_ATOMS: atom_id res chain seq x y z
N TYR A 1 -32.52 22.13 27.26
CA TYR A 1 -31.71 21.80 26.08
C TYR A 1 -31.73 20.30 25.92
N HIS A 2 -32.59 19.76 25.05
CA HIS A 2 -32.68 18.32 24.85
C HIS A 2 -31.88 17.94 23.61
N THR A 3 -30.72 17.31 23.83
CA THR A 3 -29.88 16.80 22.75
C THR A 3 -30.49 15.49 22.24
N HIS A 4 -31.06 15.49 21.04
CA HIS A 4 -31.58 14.27 20.44
C HIS A 4 -30.45 13.56 19.67
N ILE A 5 -30.13 12.32 20.07
CA ILE A 5 -29.16 11.46 19.37
C ILE A 5 -29.88 10.85 18.18
N MET A 6 -29.46 11.19 16.96
CA MET A 6 -30.20 10.81 15.76
C MET A 6 -29.66 9.52 15.14
N GLN A 7 -28.34 9.34 15.05
CA GLN A 7 -27.76 8.14 14.45
C GLN A 7 -26.26 7.98 14.73
N ASP A 8 -25.82 6.73 14.87
CA ASP A 8 -24.39 6.35 14.78
C ASP A 8 -24.01 6.27 13.29
N VAL A 9 -23.02 7.05 12.87
CA VAL A 9 -22.45 7.05 11.52
C VAL A 9 -21.07 6.41 11.56
N GLU A 10 -20.82 5.48 10.65
CA GLU A 10 -19.52 4.84 10.50
C GLU A 10 -18.88 5.29 9.19
N ILE A 11 -17.63 5.77 9.25
CA ILE A 11 -16.87 6.16 8.06
C ILE A 11 -15.62 5.31 7.93
N GLU A 12 -15.49 4.58 6.82
CA GLU A 12 -14.35 3.71 6.56
C GLU A 12 -13.02 4.50 6.57
N ARG A 13 -12.00 3.92 7.18
CA ARG A 13 -10.64 4.46 7.27
C ARG A 13 -9.64 3.37 6.91
N SER A 14 -8.71 3.70 6.02
CA SER A 14 -7.60 2.85 5.63
C SER A 14 -6.35 3.70 5.49
N PHE A 15 -5.35 3.46 6.33
CA PHE A 15 -4.14 4.28 6.38
C PHE A 15 -2.93 3.52 6.91
N PHE A 16 -1.75 4.09 6.71
CA PHE A 16 -0.48 3.52 7.16
C PHE A 16 0.12 4.39 8.26
N LEU A 17 0.61 3.77 9.32
CA LEU A 17 1.29 4.42 10.43
C LEU A 17 2.58 3.68 10.79
N ARG A 18 3.49 4.36 11.48
CA ARG A 18 4.71 3.74 12.03
C ARG A 18 4.51 3.55 13.53
N MET A 19 4.51 2.30 14.00
CA MET A 19 4.43 1.97 15.43
C MET A 19 5.79 1.58 15.97
N LYS A 20 6.10 2.00 17.19
CA LYS A 20 7.31 1.56 17.89
C LYS A 20 7.28 0.04 18.05
N CYS A 21 8.36 -0.63 17.66
CA CYS A 21 8.48 -2.08 17.66
C CYS A 21 9.79 -2.47 18.36
N VAL A 22 9.68 -3.18 19.48
CA VAL A 22 10.82 -3.63 20.30
C VAL A 22 11.40 -4.97 19.85
N LEU A 23 10.83 -5.60 18.81
CA LEU A 23 11.35 -6.85 18.26
C LEU A 23 12.74 -6.64 17.62
N ALA A 24 13.63 -7.61 17.85
CA ALA A 24 14.98 -7.59 17.32
C ALA A 24 14.98 -7.59 15.78
N LYS A 25 15.86 -6.79 15.16
CA LYS A 25 16.07 -6.73 13.71
C LYS A 25 16.25 -8.11 13.05
N ARG A 26 16.81 -9.07 13.80
CA ARG A 26 17.16 -10.44 13.36
C ARG A 26 15.95 -11.37 13.22
N ASN A 27 14.88 -11.17 14.01
CA ASN A 27 13.72 -12.08 14.04
C ASN A 27 12.48 -11.53 13.31
N ALA A 28 12.51 -10.26 12.91
CA ALA A 28 11.39 -9.61 12.21
C ALA A 28 11.79 -8.92 10.90
N GLY A 29 13.08 -8.92 10.53
CA GLY A 29 13.63 -8.32 9.32
C GLY A 29 13.42 -6.80 9.15
N LEU A 30 12.68 -6.11 10.04
CA LEU A 30 11.96 -4.89 9.65
C LEU A 30 11.65 -3.94 10.80
N THR A 31 12.67 -3.45 11.49
CA THR A 31 12.51 -2.18 12.22
C THR A 31 13.43 -1.13 11.59
N SER A 32 12.82 -0.15 10.92
CA SER A 32 13.55 1.06 10.51
C SER A 32 13.52 2.02 11.68
N GLY A 33 14.69 2.26 12.28
CA GLY A 33 14.82 3.12 13.47
C GLY A 33 14.00 2.64 14.70
N GLY A 34 13.70 1.34 14.82
CA GLY A 34 12.87 0.81 15.91
C GLY A 34 11.36 0.92 15.67
N TYR A 35 10.92 1.21 14.44
CA TYR A 35 9.51 1.29 14.06
C TYR A 35 9.15 0.29 12.97
N LYS A 36 7.90 -0.18 13.00
CA LYS A 36 7.30 -1.02 11.95
C LYS A 36 6.13 -0.28 11.29
N VAL A 37 5.97 -0.43 9.98
CA VAL A 37 4.81 0.11 9.27
C VAL A 37 3.62 -0.84 9.47
N ILE A 38 2.50 -0.29 9.92
CA ILE A 38 1.24 -0.99 10.12
C ILE A 38 0.20 -0.38 9.20
N HIS A 39 -0.49 -1.25 8.45
CA HIS A 39 -1.69 -0.91 7.70
C HIS A 39 -2.89 -1.05 8.63
N CYS A 40 -3.58 0.04 8.91
CA CYS A 40 -4.78 0.06 9.72
C CYS A 40 -6.01 0.21 8.82
N SER A 41 -6.95 -0.72 8.93
CA SER A 41 -8.23 -0.70 8.21
C SER A 41 -9.39 -0.91 9.17
N GLY A 42 -10.40 -0.06 9.08
CA GLY A 42 -11.59 -0.11 9.94
C GLY A 42 -12.50 1.08 9.72
N TYR A 43 -13.17 1.56 10.76
CA TYR A 43 -14.13 2.65 10.66
C TYR A 43 -14.03 3.62 11.83
N LEU A 44 -14.29 4.89 11.53
CA LEU A 44 -14.47 5.94 12.50
C LEU A 44 -15.95 6.03 12.88
N LYS A 45 -16.25 5.83 14.16
CA LYS A 45 -17.59 5.95 14.69
C LYS A 45 -17.86 7.40 15.08
N ILE A 46 -18.95 7.96 14.59
CA ILE A 46 -19.38 9.35 14.78
C ILE A 46 -20.82 9.35 15.27
N LYS A 47 -21.13 10.18 16.26
CA LYS A 47 -22.50 10.44 16.69
C LYS A 47 -22.99 11.75 16.12
N GLN A 48 -24.15 11.70 15.48
CA GLN A 48 -24.85 12.90 15.05
C GLN A 48 -25.87 13.31 16.09
N TYR A 49 -25.85 14.60 16.44
CA TYR A 49 -26.85 15.21 17.30
C TYR A 49 -27.47 16.42 16.60
N THR A 50 -28.74 16.65 16.89
CA THR A 50 -29.46 17.87 16.50
C THR A 50 -29.65 18.76 17.72
N MET A 51 -29.46 20.07 17.52
CA MET A 51 -29.73 21.07 18.54
C MET A 51 -31.10 21.70 18.28
N ASP A 52 -31.93 21.80 19.32
CA ASP A 52 -33.29 22.38 19.26
C ASP A 52 -33.32 23.80 18.68
N ILE A 53 -32.21 24.55 18.75
CA ILE A 53 -32.08 25.95 18.34
C ILE A 53 -31.80 26.08 16.83
N ALA A 54 -31.30 25.02 16.19
CA ALA A 54 -30.95 24.99 14.77
C ALA A 54 -31.20 23.57 14.19
N PRO A 55 -32.46 23.20 13.91
CA PRO A 55 -32.81 21.85 13.45
C PRO A 55 -32.20 21.46 12.09
N TYR A 56 -31.58 22.42 11.39
CA TYR A 56 -30.87 22.20 10.13
C TYR A 56 -29.35 22.06 10.28
N ASP A 57 -28.80 22.29 11.49
CA ASP A 57 -27.36 22.22 11.74
C ASP A 57 -27.04 21.00 12.61
N GLY A 58 -26.66 19.91 11.94
CA GLY A 58 -26.27 18.66 12.62
C GLY A 58 -24.85 18.76 13.16
N CYS A 59 -24.66 18.61 14.46
CA CYS A 59 -23.32 18.54 15.05
C CYS A 59 -22.83 17.09 15.12
N TYR A 60 -21.57 16.88 14.72
CA TYR A 60 -20.92 15.58 14.68
C TYR A 60 -19.90 15.45 15.81
N GLN A 61 -20.02 14.41 16.63
CA GLN A 61 -19.01 14.06 17.63
C GLN A 61 -18.27 12.79 17.20
N ASN A 62 -16.95 12.90 17.11
CA ASN A 62 -16.09 11.73 16.93
C ASN A 62 -16.11 10.88 18.21
N VAL A 63 -16.59 9.63 18.10
CA VAL A 63 -16.65 8.68 19.22
C VAL A 63 -15.32 7.92 19.33
N GLY A 64 -14.77 7.47 18.21
CA GLY A 64 -13.50 6.76 18.17
C GLY A 64 -13.27 5.96 16.89
N LEU A 65 -12.04 5.49 16.71
CA LEU A 65 -11.62 4.63 15.61
C LEU A 65 -11.57 3.18 16.08
N VAL A 66 -12.24 2.28 15.36
CA VAL A 66 -12.10 0.83 15.50
C VAL A 66 -11.42 0.30 14.24
N ALA A 67 -10.25 -0.35 14.38
CA ALA A 67 -9.49 -0.82 13.23
C ALA A 67 -8.67 -2.07 13.54
N VAL A 68 -8.45 -2.88 12.50
CA VAL A 68 -7.49 -3.99 12.50
C VAL A 68 -6.15 -3.47 11.97
N GLY A 69 -5.06 -3.80 12.67
CA GLY A 69 -3.71 -3.46 12.26
C GLY A 69 -2.97 -4.66 11.69
N HIS A 70 -2.65 -4.62 10.40
CA HIS A 70 -1.83 -5.63 9.75
C HIS A 70 -0.39 -5.13 9.59
N SER A 71 0.56 -5.93 10.04
CA SER A 71 1.97 -5.64 9.79
C SER A 71 2.35 -6.10 8.40
N LEU A 72 3.04 -5.25 7.63
CA LEU A 72 3.47 -5.61 6.29
C LEU A 72 4.56 -6.70 6.32
N PRO A 73 4.58 -7.63 5.33
CA PRO A 73 5.53 -8.73 5.31
C PRO A 73 7.00 -8.27 5.34
N PRO A 74 7.88 -9.00 6.06
CA PRO A 74 9.25 -9.32 5.70
C PRO A 74 9.91 -8.67 4.47
N SER A 75 10.81 -7.67 4.53
CA SER A 75 11.63 -7.34 3.33
C SER A 75 12.62 -8.44 2.95
N ALA A 76 12.89 -9.38 3.86
CA ALA A 76 13.57 -10.62 3.56
C ALA A 76 12.60 -11.57 2.85
N ILE A 77 12.28 -11.25 1.60
CA ILE A 77 11.30 -11.94 0.75
C ILE A 77 11.75 -13.37 0.34
N THR A 78 12.90 -13.86 0.82
CA THR A 78 13.35 -15.23 0.51
C THR A 78 12.40 -16.32 1.01
N GLU A 79 11.51 -16.02 1.95
CA GLU A 79 10.59 -17.00 2.55
C GLU A 79 9.13 -16.89 2.09
N ILE A 80 8.77 -15.91 1.25
CA ILE A 80 7.42 -15.87 0.68
C ILE A 80 7.35 -16.96 -0.38
N LYS A 81 6.53 -17.99 -0.14
CA LYS A 81 6.19 -18.98 -1.15
C LYS A 81 5.50 -18.25 -2.31
N MET A 82 6.26 -17.98 -3.37
CA MET A 82 5.73 -17.28 -4.52
C MET A 82 4.78 -18.21 -5.27
N PHE A 83 3.51 -17.84 -5.34
CA PHE A 83 2.50 -18.57 -6.12
C PHE A 83 2.63 -18.23 -7.62
N SER A 84 1.94 -19.01 -8.46
CA SER A 84 1.97 -18.81 -9.93
C SER A 84 1.44 -17.44 -10.35
N SER A 85 0.52 -16.86 -9.58
CA SER A 85 -0.06 -15.53 -9.81
C SER A 85 0.76 -14.38 -9.23
N MET A 86 2.04 -14.62 -8.90
CA MET A 86 2.91 -13.61 -8.28
C MET A 86 4.21 -13.42 -9.03
N PHE A 87 4.65 -12.17 -9.13
CA PHE A 87 5.98 -11.83 -9.59
C PHE A 87 6.59 -10.71 -8.76
N MET A 88 7.92 -10.61 -8.79
CA MET A 88 8.66 -9.55 -8.10
C MET A 88 9.27 -8.59 -9.10
N PHE A 89 9.39 -7.33 -8.69
CA PHE A 89 10.28 -6.38 -9.35
C PHE A 89 11.13 -5.62 -8.34
N ARG A 90 12.24 -5.09 -8.83
CA ARG A 90 13.01 -4.04 -8.17
C ARG A 90 12.92 -2.77 -9.00
N ALA A 91 12.85 -1.64 -8.32
CA ALA A 91 12.80 -0.33 -8.94
C ALA A 91 13.68 0.68 -8.21
N SER A 92 14.07 1.73 -8.90
CA SER A 92 14.60 2.95 -8.30
C SER A 92 13.49 3.70 -7.52
N LEU A 93 13.86 4.69 -6.72
CA LEU A 93 12.90 5.44 -5.87
C LEU A 93 11.89 6.29 -6.66
N ASP A 94 12.05 6.42 -7.98
CA ASP A 94 11.11 7.05 -8.91
C ASP A 94 10.18 6.02 -9.61
N LEU A 95 10.19 4.77 -9.14
CA LEU A 95 9.53 3.61 -9.74
C LEU A 95 10.04 3.23 -11.14
N LYS A 96 11.24 3.66 -11.55
CA LYS A 96 11.92 3.11 -12.72
C LYS A 96 12.31 1.65 -12.48
N LEU A 97 11.81 0.74 -13.31
CA LEU A 97 12.00 -0.69 -13.16
C LEU A 97 13.44 -1.08 -13.54
N ILE A 98 14.15 -1.73 -12.62
CA ILE A 98 15.56 -2.14 -12.81
C ILE A 98 15.73 -3.66 -12.89
N PHE A 99 14.74 -4.42 -12.41
CA PHE A 99 14.73 -5.87 -12.46
C PHE A 99 13.29 -6.37 -12.36
N LEU A 100 12.93 -7.40 -13.13
CA LEU A 100 11.69 -8.13 -12.98
C LEU A 100 11.96 -9.63 -13.04
N ASP A 101 11.15 -10.39 -12.32
CA ASP A 101 11.07 -11.84 -12.44
C ASP A 101 10.49 -12.25 -13.80
N ALA A 102 11.00 -13.32 -14.40
CA ALA A 102 10.57 -13.85 -15.70
C ALA A 102 9.07 -14.21 -15.74
N ARG A 103 8.44 -14.50 -14.60
CA ARG A 103 7.00 -14.78 -14.50
C ARG A 103 6.10 -13.63 -14.94
N VAL A 104 6.62 -12.40 -15.02
CA VAL A 104 5.87 -11.26 -15.54
C VAL A 104 5.36 -11.51 -16.97
N ALA A 105 6.10 -12.29 -17.77
CA ALA A 105 5.70 -12.65 -19.13
C ALA A 105 4.41 -13.46 -19.16
N ALA A 106 4.34 -14.53 -18.36
CA ALA A 106 3.16 -15.38 -18.28
C ALA A 106 1.92 -14.64 -17.72
N LEU A 107 2.13 -13.59 -16.93
CA LEU A 107 1.07 -12.88 -16.21
C LEU A 107 0.58 -11.60 -16.89
N THR A 108 1.39 -11.00 -17.77
CA THR A 108 1.08 -9.69 -18.38
C THR A 108 1.35 -9.64 -19.89
N GLY A 109 1.95 -10.69 -20.44
CA GLY A 109 2.44 -10.74 -21.82
C GLY A 109 3.76 -10.00 -22.06
N TYR A 110 4.25 -9.20 -21.10
CA TYR A 110 5.52 -8.47 -21.23
C TYR A 110 6.73 -9.30 -20.83
N GLU A 111 7.77 -9.28 -21.65
CA GLU A 111 9.08 -9.76 -21.23
C GLU A 111 9.72 -8.74 -20.27
N PRO A 112 10.54 -9.16 -19.30
CA PRO A 112 11.23 -8.23 -18.39
C PRO A 112 11.93 -7.07 -19.10
N GLN A 113 12.57 -7.35 -20.24
CA GLN A 113 13.27 -6.36 -21.07
C GLN A 113 12.35 -5.29 -21.68
N ASP A 114 11.06 -5.58 -21.87
CA ASP A 114 10.08 -4.62 -22.37
C ASP A 114 9.75 -3.54 -21.32
N LEU A 115 9.86 -3.92 -20.04
CA LEU A 115 9.43 -3.15 -18.87
C LEU A 115 10.60 -2.40 -18.20
N ILE A 116 11.79 -2.98 -18.20
CA ILE A 116 13.01 -2.41 -17.62
C ILE A 116 13.32 -1.03 -18.24
N GLU A 117 13.93 -0.16 -17.43
CA GLU A 117 14.24 1.24 -17.73
C GLU A 117 13.02 2.16 -17.96
N LYS A 118 11.79 1.65 -17.90
CA LYS A 118 10.57 2.47 -17.85
C LYS A 118 10.05 2.58 -16.43
N THR A 119 9.37 3.68 -16.13
CA THR A 119 8.70 3.84 -14.85
C THR A 119 7.41 3.02 -14.82
N LEU A 120 7.05 2.48 -13.65
CA LEU A 120 5.81 1.73 -13.46
C LEU A 120 4.58 2.49 -13.99
N TYR A 121 4.56 3.81 -13.89
CA TYR A 121 3.48 4.69 -14.37
C TYR A 121 3.13 4.52 -15.84
N HIS A 122 4.06 4.08 -16.70
CA HIS A 122 3.75 3.80 -18.11
C HIS A 122 2.72 2.68 -18.28
N TYR A 123 2.62 1.78 -17.31
CA TYR A 123 1.81 0.58 -17.36
C TYR A 123 0.59 0.65 -16.43
N ILE A 124 0.41 1.75 -15.71
CA ILE A 124 -0.76 1.94 -14.84
C ILE A 124 -1.89 2.56 -15.64
N HIS A 125 -3.07 1.96 -15.57
CA HIS A 125 -4.26 2.52 -16.19
C HIS A 125 -4.52 3.95 -15.69
N ALA A 126 -4.89 4.87 -16.59
CA ALA A 126 -4.97 6.31 -16.31
C ALA A 126 -5.83 6.65 -15.07
N CYS A 127 -6.99 6.00 -14.92
CA CYS A 127 -7.89 6.21 -13.78
C CYS A 127 -7.28 5.81 -12.42
N ASP A 128 -6.20 5.02 -12.39
CA ASP A 128 -5.59 4.52 -11.15
C ASP A 128 -4.30 5.29 -10.78
N ILE A 129 -3.84 6.21 -11.64
CA ILE A 129 -2.58 6.96 -11.46
C ILE A 129 -2.56 7.76 -10.15
N LEU A 130 -3.66 8.42 -9.77
CA LEU A 130 -3.71 9.20 -8.53
C LEU A 130 -3.56 8.31 -7.29
N HIS A 131 -4.21 7.15 -7.29
CA HIS A 131 -4.07 6.17 -6.22
C HIS A 131 -2.66 5.59 -6.17
N MET A 132 -2.07 5.30 -7.33
CA MET A 132 -0.67 4.84 -7.41
C MET A 132 0.30 5.90 -6.89
N ARG A 133 0.09 7.18 -7.25
CA ARG A 133 0.89 8.30 -6.75
C ARG A 133 0.81 8.43 -5.23
N TYR A 134 -0.38 8.28 -4.65
CA TYR A 134 -0.55 8.29 -3.20
C TYR A 134 0.19 7.13 -2.54
N ALA A 135 0.11 5.92 -3.10
CA ALA A 135 0.84 4.77 -2.61
C ALA A 135 2.36 4.97 -2.72
N HIS A 136 2.84 5.53 -3.83
CA HIS A 136 4.25 5.85 -4.04
C HIS A 136 4.75 6.88 -3.01
N HIS A 137 4.00 7.96 -2.78
CA HIS A 137 4.34 8.94 -1.74
C HIS A 137 4.36 8.30 -0.33
N THR A 138 3.40 7.42 -0.04
CA THR A 138 3.37 6.67 1.22
C THR A 138 4.60 5.77 1.38
N LEU A 139 5.01 5.08 0.32
CA LEU A 139 6.21 4.26 0.30
C LEU A 139 7.46 5.09 0.61
N LEU A 140 7.63 6.25 -0.02
CA LEU A 140 8.77 7.13 0.20
C LEU A 140 8.81 7.70 1.62
N THR A 141 7.65 8.04 2.19
CA THR A 141 7.58 8.65 3.52
C THR A 141 7.64 7.64 4.67
N LYS A 142 7.11 6.42 4.46
CA LYS A 142 6.95 5.41 5.54
C LYS A 142 7.86 4.20 5.36
N GLY A 143 8.41 3.98 4.18
CA GLY A 143 9.32 2.89 3.84
C GLY A 143 8.61 1.62 3.34
N GLN A 144 7.31 1.46 3.57
CA GLN A 144 6.52 0.32 3.09
C GLN A 144 5.09 0.78 2.72
N VAL A 145 4.47 0.08 1.78
CA VAL A 145 3.07 0.32 1.39
C VAL A 145 2.43 -0.95 0.81
N THR A 146 1.12 -1.06 0.98
CA THR A 146 0.25 -1.90 0.13
C THR A 146 -0.57 -0.99 -0.76
N THR A 147 -0.55 -1.23 -2.06
CA THR A 147 -1.38 -0.47 -2.99
C THR A 147 -2.85 -0.86 -2.83
N LYS A 148 -3.76 0.01 -3.30
CA LYS A 148 -5.09 -0.44 -3.69
C LYS A 148 -4.98 -1.41 -4.87
N TYR A 149 -6.07 -2.09 -5.20
CA TYR A 149 -6.18 -2.77 -6.49
C TYR A 149 -6.05 -1.73 -7.60
N TYR A 150 -5.21 -2.03 -8.58
CA TYR A 150 -5.00 -1.20 -9.75
C TYR A 150 -4.88 -2.06 -10.99
N ARG A 151 -5.11 -1.43 -12.14
CA ARG A 151 -5.02 -2.09 -13.44
C ARG A 151 -3.64 -1.87 -14.02
N PHE A 152 -2.95 -2.97 -14.29
CA PHE A 152 -1.69 -2.99 -15.02
C PHE A 152 -1.99 -3.36 -16.47
N MET A 153 -1.65 -2.46 -17.40
CA MET A 153 -1.89 -2.66 -18.83
C MET A 153 -1.17 -3.91 -19.32
N ALA A 154 -1.84 -4.81 -20.03
CA ALA A 154 -1.24 -6.01 -20.61
C ALA A 154 -0.66 -5.71 -22.01
N LYS A 155 0.26 -6.53 -22.50
CA LYS A 155 0.97 -6.28 -23.77
C LYS A 155 0.08 -6.41 -25.00
N ASP A 156 -0.83 -7.37 -24.95
CA ASP A 156 -1.80 -7.73 -25.97
C ASP A 156 -3.10 -6.90 -25.90
N GLY A 157 -3.18 -5.94 -24.97
CA GLY A 157 -4.32 -5.05 -24.76
C GLY A 157 -5.11 -5.40 -23.49
N GLY A 158 -5.99 -4.49 -23.07
CA GLY A 158 -6.67 -4.63 -21.78
C GLY A 158 -5.72 -4.46 -20.59
N TRP A 159 -6.04 -5.11 -19.49
CA TRP A 159 -5.29 -5.02 -18.23
C TRP A 159 -5.51 -6.25 -17.35
N VAL A 160 -4.58 -6.45 -16.42
CA VAL A 160 -4.73 -7.37 -15.28
C VAL A 160 -4.93 -6.58 -14.00
N TRP A 161 -5.73 -7.13 -13.08
CA TRP A 161 -5.90 -6.53 -11.77
C TRP A 161 -4.76 -6.95 -10.85
N MET A 162 -4.13 -5.97 -10.19
CA MET A 162 -2.94 -6.19 -9.40
C MET A 162 -3.02 -5.52 -8.03
N GLN A 163 -2.41 -6.15 -7.04
CA GLN A 163 -2.06 -5.53 -5.76
C GLN A 163 -0.56 -5.69 -5.50
N SER A 164 0.09 -4.62 -5.09
CA SER A 164 1.53 -4.60 -4.83
C SER A 164 1.82 -4.32 -3.37
N TYR A 165 2.78 -5.06 -2.84
CA TYR A 165 3.37 -4.86 -1.52
C TYR A 165 4.80 -4.43 -1.74
N ALA A 166 5.07 -3.13 -1.54
CA ALA A 166 6.34 -2.52 -1.84
C ALA A 166 7.06 -2.10 -0.56
N THR A 167 8.38 -2.28 -0.53
CA THR A 167 9.25 -1.85 0.56
C THR A 167 10.54 -1.24 0.02
N ILE A 168 10.99 -0.15 0.65
CA ILE A 168 12.31 0.43 0.42
C ILE A 168 13.37 -0.35 1.19
N VAL A 169 14.27 -0.98 0.45
CA VAL A 169 15.41 -1.71 0.98
C VAL A 169 16.61 -0.77 1.06
N HIS A 170 17.12 -0.60 2.27
CA HIS A 170 18.31 0.21 2.54
C HIS A 170 19.53 -0.71 2.53
N ASN A 171 20.45 -0.49 1.59
CA ASN A 171 21.70 -1.23 1.58
C ASN A 171 22.72 -0.52 2.47
N SER A 172 22.70 -0.80 3.77
CA SER A 172 23.66 -0.20 4.71
C SER A 172 25.06 -0.82 4.64
N ARG A 173 25.23 -1.92 3.88
CA ARG A 173 26.48 -2.69 3.77
C ARG A 173 27.19 -2.53 2.43
N SER A 174 26.59 -1.80 1.49
CA SER A 174 27.17 -1.53 0.16
C SER A 174 26.75 -0.14 -0.30
N SER A 175 27.61 0.52 -1.07
CA SER A 175 27.33 1.82 -1.71
C SER A 175 26.16 1.81 -2.71
N ARG A 176 25.51 0.66 -2.91
CA ARG A 176 24.38 0.53 -3.83
C ARG A 176 23.22 1.43 -3.35
N PRO A 177 22.58 2.16 -4.28
CA PRO A 177 21.48 3.06 -3.94
C PRO A 177 20.30 2.30 -3.33
N HIS A 178 19.50 3.02 -2.55
CA HIS A 178 18.21 2.52 -2.07
C HIS A 178 17.36 2.08 -3.25
N CYS A 179 16.68 0.95 -3.10
CA CYS A 179 15.78 0.44 -4.12
C CYS A 179 14.46 0.01 -3.51
N ILE A 180 13.41 0.09 -4.31
CA ILE A 180 12.11 -0.48 -4.01
C ILE A 180 12.19 -1.96 -4.40
N VAL A 181 11.71 -2.83 -3.53
CA VAL A 181 11.39 -4.23 -3.84
C VAL A 181 9.88 -4.39 -3.70
N SER A 182 9.23 -4.89 -4.74
CA SER A 182 7.78 -5.09 -4.77
C SER A 182 7.44 -6.54 -5.06
N VAL A 183 6.53 -7.09 -4.27
CA VAL A 183 5.84 -8.35 -4.55
C VAL A 183 4.45 -8.01 -5.09
N ASN A 184 4.13 -8.54 -6.26
CA ASN A 184 2.94 -8.17 -7.00
C ASN A 184 2.06 -9.41 -7.18
N TYR A 185 0.81 -9.29 -6.76
CA TYR A 185 -0.21 -10.32 -6.86
C TYR A 185 -1.13 -9.96 -8.02
N VAL A 186 -1.22 -10.86 -8.99
CA VAL A 186 -2.17 -10.79 -10.09
C VAL A 186 -3.45 -11.50 -9.66
N ILE A 187 -4.58 -10.81 -9.81
CA ILE A 187 -5.87 -11.21 -9.26
C ILE A 187 -6.77 -11.79 -10.35
N SER A 188 -6.73 -11.20 -11.55
CA SER A 188 -7.47 -11.61 -12.73
C SER A 188 -6.78 -11.12 -13.99
#